data_AF-A0A2X4URD8-F1
#
_entry.id   AF-A0A2X4URD8-F1
#
_cell.length_a   1.000
_cell.length_b   1.000
_cell.length_c   1.000
_cell.angle_alpha   90.00
_cell.angle_beta   90.00
_cell.angle_gamma   90.00
#
_symmetry.space_group_name_H-M   'P 1'
#
loop_
_entity.id
_entity.type
_entity.pdbx_description
1 polymer ?
#
loop_
_entity_poly.entity_id
_entity_poly.type
_entity_poly.pdbx_seq_one_letter_code
_entity_poly.pdbx_strand_id
1 'polypeptide(L)'
;MRFFGENLYAIHSIEYRHLEHDFFVFAVRCKDCWLSWEEVKFYAALFDFPLVPELEIATTDSKAEFGQLIVEKASEPSRFLSWDTQMNLLCSMEGIVSRNRDEYPVDAFMNNVFKYVRKNHVKTDVHWKRNWKRAPLYYERQSQGGEHELAI
;
A
#
# COMPACT_ATOMS: atom_id res chain seq x y z
N MET A 1 -7.93 19.54 9.24
CA MET A 1 -7.32 18.19 9.16
C MET A 1 -7.31 17.73 7.71
N ARG A 2 -6.34 16.93 7.28
CA ARG A 2 -6.22 16.42 5.91
C ARG A 2 -5.85 14.94 5.96
N PHE A 3 -6.59 14.10 5.23
CA PHE A 3 -6.30 12.68 5.06
C PHE A 3 -5.46 12.48 3.81
N PHE A 4 -4.48 11.58 3.91
CA PHE A 4 -3.61 11.17 2.82
C PHE A 4 -3.72 9.65 2.69
N GLY A 5 -3.91 9.19 1.46
CA GLY A 5 -4.12 7.80 1.17
C GLY A 5 -3.72 7.45 -0.25
N GLU A 6 -3.61 6.15 -0.48
CA GLU A 6 -3.31 5.57 -1.77
C GLU A 6 -4.62 5.33 -2.52
N ASN A 7 -4.69 5.80 -3.77
CA ASN A 7 -5.82 5.56 -4.65
C ASN A 7 -5.50 4.41 -5.60
N LEU A 8 -6.15 3.28 -5.39
CA LEU A 8 -5.97 2.03 -6.11
C LEU A 8 -7.05 1.79 -7.17
N TYR A 9 -7.81 2.84 -7.54
CA TYR A 9 -8.88 2.76 -8.53
C TYR A 9 -8.39 2.35 -9.92
N ALA A 10 -7.17 2.73 -10.31
CA ALA A 10 -6.61 2.45 -11.64
C ALA A 10 -5.54 1.35 -11.60
N ILE A 11 -5.67 0.36 -12.48
CA ILE A 11 -4.65 -0.67 -12.68
C ILE A 11 -3.44 -0.08 -13.43
N HIS A 12 -2.24 -0.34 -12.89
CA HIS A 12 -0.97 0.01 -13.53
C HIS A 12 -0.19 -1.25 -13.94
N SER A 13 1.10 -1.35 -13.59
CA SER A 13 1.92 -2.56 -13.82
C SER A 13 1.59 -3.68 -12.82
N ILE A 14 0.95 -3.34 -11.70
CA ILE A 14 0.47 -4.26 -10.68
C ILE A 14 -1.03 -4.07 -10.55
N GLU A 15 -1.76 -5.17 -10.57
CA GLU A 15 -3.19 -5.25 -10.24
C GLU A 15 -3.33 -5.86 -8.85
N TYR A 16 -4.12 -5.23 -7.98
CA TYR A 16 -4.48 -5.81 -6.68
C TYR A 16 -5.80 -6.58 -6.83
N ARG A 17 -5.76 -7.89 -6.57
CA ARG A 17 -6.90 -8.79 -6.81
C ARG A 17 -7.80 -9.01 -5.60
N HIS A 18 -7.33 -8.68 -4.40
CA HIS A 18 -8.10 -8.73 -3.16
C HIS A 18 -8.30 -7.33 -2.59
N LEU A 19 -8.94 -6.47 -3.38
CA LEU A 19 -9.15 -5.06 -3.05
C LEU A 19 -10.58 -4.84 -2.54
N GLU A 20 -10.75 -4.43 -1.29
CA GLU A 20 -12.09 -4.18 -0.73
C GLU A 20 -12.59 -2.76 -1.01
N HIS A 21 -11.67 -1.81 -1.15
CA HIS A 21 -11.94 -0.38 -1.35
C HIS A 21 -10.94 0.22 -2.33
N ASP A 22 -11.29 1.32 -2.99
CA ASP A 22 -10.38 1.97 -3.96
C ASP A 22 -9.41 2.97 -3.30
N PHE A 23 -9.59 3.31 -2.03
CA PHE A 23 -8.79 4.32 -1.34
C PHE A 23 -8.44 3.89 0.08
N PHE A 24 -7.15 3.86 0.41
CA PHE A 24 -6.66 3.47 1.74
C PHE A 24 -5.80 4.56 2.37
N VAL A 25 -6.16 4.97 3.59
CA VAL A 25 -5.44 6.00 4.33
C VAL A 25 -4.11 5.46 4.88
N PHE A 26 -3.05 6.26 4.76
CA PHE A 26 -1.74 5.98 5.37
C PHE A 26 -1.22 7.12 6.25
N ALA A 27 -1.80 8.32 6.16
CA ALA A 27 -1.42 9.43 7.03
C ALA A 27 -2.53 10.46 7.20
N VAL A 28 -2.50 11.16 8.33
CA VAL A 28 -3.38 12.29 8.63
C VAL A 28 -2.51 13.44 9.10
N ARG A 29 -2.85 14.65 8.65
CA ARG A 29 -2.15 15.88 9.02
C ARG A 29 -3.12 16.88 9.64
N CYS A 30 -2.74 17.47 10.76
CA CYS A 30 -3.45 18.57 11.36
C CYS A 30 -2.51 19.77 11.50
N LYS A 31 -2.86 20.89 10.84
CA LYS A 31 -1.97 22.07 10.71
C LYS A 31 -0.59 21.65 10.19
N ASP A 32 0.45 21.86 11.00
CA ASP A 32 1.85 21.60 10.69
C ASP A 32 2.40 20.33 11.36
N CYS A 33 1.52 19.42 11.80
CA CYS A 33 1.88 18.13 12.40
C CYS A 33 1.29 16.95 11.62
N TRP A 34 2.13 15.95 11.35
CA TRP A 34 1.70 14.60 10.97
C TRP A 34 1.32 13.84 12.23
N LEU A 35 0.08 13.36 12.30
CA LEU A 35 -0.44 12.69 13.49
C LEU A 35 0.22 11.32 13.69
N SER A 36 0.25 10.87 14.94
CA SER A 36 0.71 9.53 15.32
C SER A 36 -0.10 8.45 14.62
N TRP A 37 0.44 7.24 14.50
CA TRP A 37 -0.28 6.13 13.87
C TRP A 37 -1.55 5.76 14.64
N GLU A 38 -1.56 5.92 15.96
CA GLU A 38 -2.76 5.72 16.77
C GLU A 38 -3.86 6.73 16.43
N GLU A 39 -3.52 8.01 16.32
CA GLU A 39 -4.48 9.03 15.89
C GLU A 39 -4.93 8.83 14.44
N VAL A 40 -4.04 8.41 13.54
CA VAL A 40 -4.42 8.06 12.17
C VAL A 40 -5.49 6.95 12.18
N LYS A 41 -5.28 5.89 12.98
CA LYS A 41 -6.25 4.81 13.14
C LYS A 41 -7.58 5.32 13.72
N PHE A 42 -7.52 6.13 14.77
CA PHE A 42 -8.69 6.72 15.41
C PHE A 42 -9.52 7.55 14.42
N TYR A 43 -8.89 8.50 13.73
CA TYR A 43 -9.59 9.38 12.79
C TYR A 43 -10.04 8.64 11.53
N ALA A 44 -9.27 7.68 11.01
CA ALA A 44 -9.72 6.87 9.88
C ALA A 44 -10.98 6.07 10.25
N ALA A 45 -11.01 5.44 11.42
CA ALA A 45 -12.20 4.74 11.91
C ALA A 45 -13.39 5.68 12.12
N LEU A 46 -13.18 6.90 12.62
CA LEU A 46 -14.25 7.90 12.80
C LEU A 46 -14.95 8.30 11.50
N PHE A 47 -14.25 8.22 10.37
CA PHE A 47 -14.77 8.58 9.05
C PHE A 47 -14.95 7.36 8.12
N ASP A 48 -14.93 6.14 8.67
CA ASP A 48 -15.07 4.89 7.93
C ASP A 48 -14.07 4.74 6.76
N PHE A 49 -12.86 5.30 6.90
CA PHE A 49 -11.80 5.12 5.93
C PHE A 49 -10.99 3.85 6.22
N PRO A 50 -10.78 2.97 5.24
CA PRO A 50 -9.90 1.82 5.42
C PRO A 50 -8.43 2.30 5.43
N LEU A 51 -7.59 1.53 6.09
CA LEU A 51 -6.17 1.83 6.24
C LEU A 51 -5.32 0.93 5.36
N VAL A 52 -4.16 1.42 4.94
CA VAL A 52 -3.15 0.54 4.35
C VAL A 52 -2.77 -0.58 5.32
N PRO A 53 -2.35 -1.77 4.83
CA PRO A 53 -1.93 -2.86 5.69
C PRO A 53 -0.71 -2.47 6.55
N GLU A 54 -0.82 -2.65 7.87
CA GLU A 54 0.32 -2.54 8.78
C GLU A 54 1.19 -3.79 8.68
N LEU A 55 2.52 -3.61 8.67
CA LEU A 55 3.49 -4.69 8.61
C LEU A 55 4.28 -4.74 9.91
N GLU A 56 4.39 -5.92 10.50
CA GLU A 56 5.27 -6.16 11.64
C GLU A 56 6.68 -6.46 11.13
N ILE A 57 7.64 -5.65 11.57
CA ILE A 57 9.07 -5.78 11.25
C ILE A 57 9.84 -5.62 12.56
N ALA A 58 10.84 -6.47 12.78
CA ALA A 58 11.67 -6.41 13.98
C ALA A 58 12.40 -5.07 14.10
N THR A 59 12.51 -4.56 15.34
CA THR A 59 13.27 -3.34 15.64
C THR A 59 14.76 -3.65 15.69
N THR A 60 15.58 -2.78 15.09
CA THR A 60 17.04 -2.84 15.16
C THR A 60 17.62 -1.42 15.07
N ASP A 61 18.73 -1.19 15.77
CA ASP A 61 19.50 0.06 15.69
C ASP A 61 20.45 0.07 14.48
N SER A 62 20.63 -1.08 13.82
CA SER A 62 21.48 -1.22 12.65
C SER A 62 20.73 -0.88 11.37
N LYS A 63 21.16 0.19 10.70
CA LYS A 63 20.66 0.57 9.36
C LYS A 63 20.76 -0.57 8.35
N ALA A 64 21.84 -1.36 8.41
CA ALA A 64 22.07 -2.45 7.48
C ALA A 64 21.06 -3.59 7.70
N GLU A 65 20.84 -3.98 8.95
CA GLU A 65 19.87 -5.01 9.31
C GLU A 65 18.44 -4.55 8.99
N PHE A 66 18.09 -3.30 9.33
CA PHE A 66 16.79 -2.73 9.00
C PHE A 66 16.54 -2.76 7.48
N GLY A 67 17.54 -2.38 6.68
CA GLY A 67 17.47 -2.48 5.23
C GLY A 67 17.22 -3.90 4.74
N GLN A 68 17.89 -4.90 5.32
CA GLN A 68 17.69 -6.30 4.98
C GLN A 68 16.29 -6.79 5.34
N LEU A 69 15.80 -6.48 6.54
CA LEU A 69 14.45 -6.81 7.00
C LEU A 69 13.37 -6.24 6.07
N ILE A 70 13.54 -4.98 5.63
CA ILE A 70 12.62 -4.34 4.69
C ILE A 70 12.61 -5.04 3.34
N VAL A 71 13.79 -5.40 2.80
CA VAL A 71 13.90 -6.12 1.52
C VAL A 71 13.29 -7.51 1.60
N GLU A 72 13.59 -8.25 2.66
CA GLU A 72 13.04 -9.57 2.93
C GLU A 72 11.51 -9.49 3.05
N LYS A 73 11.00 -8.58 3.87
CA LYS A 73 9.55 -8.39 4.04
C LYS A 73 8.89 -8.05 2.72
N ALA A 74 9.45 -7.12 1.94
CA ALA A 74 8.89 -6.71 0.65
C ALA A 74 8.93 -7.83 -0.42
N SER A 75 9.68 -8.92 -0.20
CA SER A 75 9.68 -10.09 -1.08
C SER A 75 8.50 -11.03 -0.85
N GLU A 76 7.79 -10.89 0.27
CA GLU A 76 6.58 -11.64 0.59
C GLU A 76 5.38 -11.21 -0.30
N PRO A 77 4.35 -12.06 -0.44
CA PRO A 77 3.09 -11.68 -1.07
C PRO A 77 2.44 -10.48 -0.35
N SER A 78 1.79 -9.60 -1.11
CA SER A 78 1.02 -8.50 -0.52
C SER A 78 -0.31 -8.98 0.06
N ARG A 79 -0.82 -8.27 1.07
CA ARG A 79 -2.18 -8.48 1.59
C ARG A 79 -3.28 -8.37 0.53
N PHE A 80 -3.09 -7.53 -0.49
CA PHE A 80 -4.09 -7.31 -1.55
C PHE A 80 -3.90 -8.20 -2.78
N LEU A 81 -3.10 -9.27 -2.69
CA LEU A 81 -2.77 -10.18 -3.79
C LEU A 81 -2.27 -9.47 -5.06
N SER A 82 -1.07 -8.89 -4.99
CA SER A 82 -0.38 -8.28 -6.13
C SER A 82 -0.26 -9.25 -7.30
N TRP A 83 -0.76 -8.82 -8.46
CA TRP A 83 -0.70 -9.53 -9.71
C TRP A 83 0.07 -8.73 -10.75
N ASP A 84 1.08 -9.33 -11.36
CA ASP A 84 1.89 -8.71 -12.40
C ASP A 84 1.13 -8.74 -13.72
N THR A 85 0.72 -7.57 -14.24
CA THR A 85 -0.16 -7.51 -15.42
C THR A 85 0.53 -7.89 -16.72
N GLN A 86 1.87 -7.89 -16.74
CA GLN A 86 2.66 -8.29 -17.91
C GLN A 86 3.00 -9.77 -17.87
N MET A 87 3.47 -10.26 -16.71
CA MET A 87 3.86 -11.65 -16.55
C MET A 87 2.67 -12.58 -16.28
N ASN A 88 1.50 -12.03 -15.96
CA ASN A 88 0.28 -12.76 -15.62
C ASN A 88 0.51 -13.79 -14.51
N LEU A 89 1.13 -13.35 -13.41
CA LEU A 89 1.41 -14.17 -12.24
C LEU A 89 1.35 -13.37 -10.95
N LEU A 90 1.13 -14.07 -9.83
CA LEU A 90 1.25 -13.49 -8.50
C LEU A 90 2.66 -13.00 -8.25
N CYS A 91 2.79 -11.83 -7.63
CA CYS A 91 4.07 -11.23 -7.36
C CYS A 91 4.16 -10.68 -5.93
N SER A 92 5.38 -10.36 -5.51
CA SER A 92 5.64 -9.78 -4.20
C SER A 92 5.01 -8.39 -4.05
N MET A 93 5.01 -7.87 -2.83
CA MET A 93 4.68 -6.47 -2.56
C MET A 93 5.48 -5.51 -3.44
N GLU A 94 4.84 -4.41 -3.85
CA GLU A 94 5.50 -3.34 -4.60
C GLU A 94 6.62 -2.68 -3.79
N GLY A 95 6.34 -2.43 -2.51
CA GLY A 95 7.24 -1.72 -1.63
C GLY A 95 6.67 -1.59 -0.23
N ILE A 96 7.44 -0.93 0.63
CA ILE A 96 7.10 -0.65 2.01
C ILE A 96 7.43 0.82 2.29
N VAL A 97 6.51 1.50 2.95
CA VAL A 97 6.75 2.81 3.56
C VAL A 97 6.93 2.59 5.06
N SER A 98 8.07 3.00 5.60
CA SER A 98 8.29 3.06 7.04
C SER A 98 8.17 4.50 7.51
N ARG A 99 7.57 4.69 8.68
CA ARG A 99 7.46 5.99 9.34
C ARG A 99 7.59 5.88 10.84
N ASN A 100 7.93 6.98 11.50
CA ASN A 100 7.84 7.07 12.95
C ASN A 100 6.39 6.87 13.39
N ARG A 101 6.23 6.08 14.46
CA ARG A 101 4.93 5.71 15.05
C ARG A 101 4.24 6.92 15.66
N ASP A 102 5.00 7.77 16.32
CA ASP A 102 4.49 8.97 16.96
C ASP A 102 4.29 10.11 15.96
N GLU A 103 3.69 11.20 16.44
CA GLU A 103 3.51 12.41 15.66
C GLU A 103 4.84 13.11 15.38
N TYR A 104 4.90 13.86 14.28
CA TYR A 104 6.07 14.66 13.96
C TYR A 104 5.71 15.91 13.13
N PRO A 105 6.46 17.01 13.32
CA PRO A 105 6.31 18.21 12.51
C PRO A 105 6.46 17.97 11.00
N VAL A 106 5.77 18.78 10.20
CA VAL A 106 5.84 18.71 8.73
C VAL A 106 7.24 18.95 8.19
N ASP A 107 8.01 19.87 8.79
CA ASP A 107 9.39 20.16 8.39
C ASP A 107 10.36 19.02 8.71
N ALA A 108 9.99 18.12 9.62
CA ALA A 108 10.77 16.93 9.96
C ALA A 108 10.47 15.72 9.05
N PHE A 109 9.55 15.83 8.08
CA PHE A 109 9.08 14.71 7.24
C PHE A 109 10.21 13.87 6.64
N MET A 110 11.25 14.50 6.10
CA MET A 110 12.37 13.82 5.43
C MET A 110 13.18 12.90 6.34
N ASN A 111 13.13 13.11 7.66
CA ASN A 111 13.82 12.28 8.65
C ASN A 111 12.91 11.23 9.29
N ASN A 112 11.60 11.30 9.03
CA ASN A 112 10.59 10.49 9.70
C ASN A 112 9.90 9.48 8.77
N VAL A 113 10.13 9.55 7.45
CA VAL A 113 9.49 8.68 6.45
C VAL A 113 10.52 8.17 5.46
N PHE A 114 10.53 6.86 5.26
CA PHE A 114 11.35 6.19 4.26
C PHE A 114 10.49 5.27 3.40
N LYS A 115 10.90 5.08 2.15
CA LYS A 115 10.26 4.09 1.28
C LYS A 115 11.30 3.18 0.65
N TYR A 116 10.97 1.91 0.60
CA TYR A 116 11.63 0.92 -0.25
C TYR A 116 10.63 0.50 -1.32
N VAL A 117 11.07 0.46 -2.57
CA VAL A 117 10.27 -0.03 -3.69
C VAL A 117 11.11 -1.05 -4.43
N ARG A 118 10.53 -2.22 -4.72
CA ARG A 118 11.26 -3.29 -5.41
C ARG A 118 11.67 -2.85 -6.82
N LYS A 119 12.74 -3.45 -7.31
CA LYS A 119 13.14 -3.29 -8.71
C LYS A 119 12.03 -3.79 -9.64
N ASN A 120 11.90 -3.17 -10.81
CA ASN A 120 10.95 -3.54 -11.87
C ASN A 120 9.46 -3.43 -11.48
N HIS A 121 9.09 -2.53 -10.54
CA HIS A 121 7.67 -2.24 -10.24
C HIS A 121 6.99 -1.38 -11.32
N VAL A 122 7.73 -0.48 -11.98
CA VAL A 122 7.27 0.22 -13.20
C VAL A 122 7.80 -0.54 -14.41
N LYS A 123 6.90 -1.00 -15.27
CA LYS A 123 7.27 -1.76 -16.48
C LYS A 123 6.73 -1.19 -17.79
N THR A 124 6.05 -0.04 -17.75
CA THR A 124 5.55 0.64 -18.95
C THR A 124 5.73 2.15 -18.86
N ASP A 125 6.33 2.75 -19.90
CA ASP A 125 6.40 4.21 -20.09
C ASP A 125 5.12 4.80 -20.70
N VAL A 126 4.10 3.97 -20.95
CA VAL A 126 2.81 4.41 -21.47
C VAL A 126 2.11 5.20 -20.36
N HIS A 127 2.05 6.52 -20.50
CA HIS A 127 1.29 7.39 -19.61
C HIS A 127 -0.14 6.87 -19.44
N TRP A 128 -0.45 6.43 -18.22
CA TRP A 128 -1.74 5.85 -17.79
C TRP A 128 -2.97 6.68 -18.16
N LYS A 129 -2.81 7.99 -18.46
CA LYS A 129 -3.90 8.92 -18.79
C LYS A 129 -4.80 8.50 -19.96
N ARG A 130 -4.35 7.64 -20.87
CA ARG A 130 -5.11 7.28 -22.09
C ARG A 130 -5.74 5.89 -22.09
N ASN A 131 -5.21 4.92 -21.33
CA ASN A 131 -5.64 3.52 -21.38
C ASN A 131 -5.81 2.91 -19.98
N TRP A 132 -6.11 3.73 -18.96
CA TRP A 132 -6.33 3.22 -17.62
C TRP A 132 -7.54 2.29 -17.59
N LYS A 133 -7.45 1.24 -16.77
CA LYS A 133 -8.56 0.33 -16.47
C LYS A 133 -8.87 0.45 -15.00
N ARG A 134 -10.16 0.42 -14.64
CA ARG A 134 -10.57 0.35 -13.24
C ARG A 134 -10.11 -0.98 -12.64
N ALA A 135 -9.56 -0.96 -11.44
CA ALA A 135 -9.35 -2.15 -10.63
C ALA A 135 -10.71 -2.65 -10.12
N PRO A 136 -11.15 -3.88 -10.44
CA PRO A 136 -12.36 -4.40 -9.85
C PRO A 136 -12.13 -4.79 -8.40
N LEU A 137 -13.10 -4.44 -7.56
CA LEU A 137 -13.12 -4.78 -6.15
C LEU A 137 -13.38 -6.29 -5.98
N TYR A 138 -12.97 -6.83 -4.83
CA TYR A 138 -13.01 -8.25 -4.52
C TYR A 138 -14.41 -8.85 -4.73
N TYR A 139 -15.45 -8.17 -4.23
CA TYR A 139 -16.83 -8.63 -4.38
C TYR A 139 -17.33 -8.56 -5.84
N GLU A 140 -16.82 -7.60 -6.63
CA GLU A 140 -17.17 -7.51 -8.06
C GLU A 140 -16.59 -8.70 -8.83
N ARG A 141 -15.37 -9.12 -8.49
CA ARG A 141 -14.72 -10.31 -9.09
C ARG A 141 -15.47 -11.59 -8.75
N GLN A 142 -15.92 -11.74 -7.50
CA GLN A 142 -16.71 -12.91 -7.09
C GLN A 142 -18.10 -12.94 -7.75
N SER A 143 -18.76 -11.78 -7.87
CA SER A 143 -20.08 -11.69 -8.52
C SER A 143 -20.05 -11.99 -10.02
N GLN A 144 -18.89 -11.80 -10.66
CA GLN A 144 -18.66 -12.12 -12.08
C GLN A 144 -18.14 -13.56 -12.29
N GLY A 145 -17.89 -14.31 -11.21
CA GLY A 145 -17.29 -15.64 -11.21
C GLY A 145 -18.11 -16.67 -10.44
N GLY A 146 -19.43 -16.68 -10.64
CA GLY A 146 -20.24 -17.87 -10.31
C GLY A 146 -19.76 -19.03 -11.17
N GLU A 147 -19.21 -20.06 -10.51
CA GLU A 147 -18.64 -21.28 -11.09
C GLU A 147 -17.26 -21.11 -11.75
N HIS A 148 -16.20 -21.08 -10.94
CA HIS A 148 -15.08 -22.03 -10.97
C HIS A 148 -13.84 -21.46 -10.23
N GLU A 149 -13.15 -22.36 -9.53
CA GLU A 149 -11.83 -22.17 -8.90
C GLU A 149 -11.73 -21.36 -7.60
N LEU A 150 -12.18 -21.98 -6.51
CA LEU A 150 -11.38 -21.99 -5.28
C LEU A 150 -11.33 -23.44 -4.77
N ALA A 151 -10.37 -24.20 -5.29
CA ALA A 151 -9.86 -25.40 -4.61
C ALA A 151 -8.48 -25.05 -4.06
N ILE A 152 -8.47 -24.81 -2.74
CA ILE A 152 -7.39 -24.92 -1.73
C ILE A 152 -5.95 -24.71 -2.22
#